data_AF-A0A2K3MJ14-F1
#
_entry.id   AF-A0A2K3MJ14-F1
#
_cell.length_a   1.000
_cell.length_b   1.000
_cell.length_c   1.000
_cell.angle_alpha   90.00
_cell.angle_beta   90.00
_cell.angle_gamma   90.00
#
_symmetry.space_group_name_H-M   'P 1'
#
loop_
_entity.id
_entity.type
_entity.pdbx_description
1 polymer ?
#
loop_
_entity_poly.entity_id
_entity_poly.type
_entity_poly.pdbx_seq_one_letter_code
_entity_poly.pdbx_strand_id
1 'polypeptide(L)'
;MDKVISNWTMEFLLQSFVPDSLIEKTLTVLPQSTADSRLKIALLLRTLQTSLLNASLSETSLEILEHLESLYHNDAIPILDSMRSAYCAVSVESTVKYLIASPEGPSGEYYSAVRRIWHERVEKLSGEGRRSELLSDELDQWRQEVEAALWHVRVSERLVGLNTRRDAMNEMKRFLKEAWETIGLSYIDSVETVSVGNGLRHEGVCENASASGSEVSKKCDGRLEGLEKEKMNSGCHDEDENEN
;
A
#
# COMPACT_ATOMS: atom_id res chain seq x y z
N MET A 1 1.21 29.05 -18.19
CA MET A 1 1.14 27.61 -18.44
C MET A 1 -0.27 27.16 -18.08
N ASP A 2 -0.86 26.28 -18.88
CA ASP A 2 -2.20 25.75 -18.62
C ASP A 2 -2.22 24.93 -17.31
N LYS A 3 -3.26 25.08 -16.51
CA LYS A 3 -3.38 24.48 -15.18
C LYS A 3 -3.42 22.95 -15.22
N VAL A 4 -4.03 22.38 -16.26
CA VAL A 4 -4.14 20.93 -16.47
C VAL A 4 -2.77 20.38 -16.85
N ILE A 5 -2.07 21.04 -17.77
CA ILE A 5 -0.70 20.65 -18.17
C ILE A 5 0.27 20.74 -16.98
N SER A 6 0.14 21.77 -16.14
CA SER A 6 0.91 21.90 -14.90
C SER A 6 0.65 20.74 -13.93
N ASN A 7 -0.61 20.34 -13.74
CA ASN A 7 -0.95 19.20 -12.88
C ASN A 7 -0.36 17.88 -13.40
N TRP A 8 -0.45 17.60 -14.71
CA TRP A 8 0.14 16.38 -15.29
C TRP A 8 1.66 16.35 -15.16
N THR A 9 2.31 17.49 -15.38
CA THR A 9 3.76 17.61 -15.22
C THR A 9 4.16 17.37 -13.77
N MET A 10 3.39 17.92 -12.81
CA MET A 10 3.65 17.73 -11.39
C MET A 10 3.45 16.27 -10.95
N GLU A 11 2.37 15.64 -11.42
CA GLU A 11 2.08 14.24 -11.12
C GLU A 11 3.19 13.31 -11.62
N PHE A 12 3.67 13.54 -12.84
CA PHE A 12 4.81 12.81 -13.40
C PHE A 12 6.05 12.95 -12.54
N LEU A 13 6.39 14.18 -12.10
CA LEU A 13 7.56 14.42 -11.24
C LEU A 13 7.44 13.72 -9.88
N LEU A 14 6.23 13.69 -9.30
CA LEU A 14 5.97 13.04 -8.00
C LEU A 14 6.13 11.52 -8.07
N GLN A 15 5.74 10.90 -9.19
CA GLN A 15 5.90 9.47 -9.44
C GLN A 15 7.34 9.09 -9.87
N SER A 16 8.13 10.07 -10.33
CA SER A 16 9.49 9.86 -10.81
C SER A 16 10.53 9.84 -9.68
N PHE A 17 11.73 9.30 -9.95
CA PHE A 17 12.88 9.32 -9.03
C PHE A 17 13.60 10.69 -8.93
N VAL A 18 12.89 11.79 -9.20
CA VAL A 18 13.45 13.14 -9.21
C VAL A 18 13.71 13.60 -7.76
N PRO A 19 14.79 14.35 -7.47
CA PRO A 19 15.03 14.91 -6.13
C PRO A 19 13.90 15.81 -5.63
N ASP A 20 13.59 15.75 -4.33
CA ASP A 20 12.52 16.56 -3.71
C ASP A 20 12.77 18.07 -3.85
N SER A 21 14.03 18.51 -3.91
CA SER A 21 14.38 19.92 -4.16
C SER A 21 13.88 20.44 -5.52
N LEU A 22 13.70 19.58 -6.53
CA LEU A 22 13.09 19.95 -7.81
C LEU A 22 11.57 19.96 -7.73
N ILE A 23 10.98 19.07 -6.92
CA ILE A 23 9.55 19.04 -6.63
C ILE A 23 9.15 20.34 -5.91
N GLU A 24 9.90 20.78 -4.90
CA GLU A 24 9.65 22.04 -4.19
C GLU A 24 9.76 23.26 -5.11
N LYS A 25 10.81 23.33 -5.94
CA LYS A 25 10.99 24.40 -6.92
C LYS A 25 9.84 24.44 -7.93
N THR A 26 9.34 23.29 -8.36
CA THR A 26 8.22 23.24 -9.31
C THR A 26 6.89 23.60 -8.65
N LEU A 27 6.66 23.20 -7.39
CA LEU A 27 5.51 23.65 -6.60
C LEU A 27 5.45 25.17 -6.48
N THR A 28 6.58 25.83 -6.25
CA THR A 28 6.63 27.30 -6.10
C THR A 28 6.41 28.07 -7.41
N VAL A 29 6.63 27.44 -8.56
CA VAL A 29 6.58 28.10 -9.87
C VAL A 29 5.27 27.81 -10.63
N LEU A 30 4.66 26.64 -10.43
CA LEU A 30 3.50 26.21 -11.20
C LEU A 30 2.18 26.67 -10.55
N PRO A 31 1.23 27.23 -11.34
CA PRO A 31 -0.11 27.51 -10.86
C PRO A 31 -0.87 26.20 -10.61
N GLN A 32 -0.93 25.76 -9.35
CA GLN A 32 -1.52 24.49 -8.98
C GLN A 32 -3.05 24.56 -8.90
N SER A 33 -3.72 23.47 -9.29
CA SER A 33 -5.12 23.28 -8.96
C SER A 33 -5.27 22.67 -7.58
N THR A 34 -5.65 23.50 -6.60
CA THR A 34 -6.06 23.06 -5.26
C THR A 34 -7.27 22.11 -5.26
N ALA A 35 -7.92 21.90 -6.41
CA ALA A 35 -9.08 21.02 -6.56
C ALA A 35 -8.74 19.60 -7.04
N ASP A 36 -7.51 19.34 -7.51
CA ASP A 36 -7.15 18.03 -8.05
C ASP A 36 -6.78 17.05 -6.92
N SER A 37 -7.69 16.12 -6.62
CA SER A 37 -7.52 15.11 -5.57
C SER A 37 -6.38 14.15 -5.89
N ARG A 38 -6.23 13.75 -7.15
CA ARG A 38 -5.16 12.85 -7.62
C ARG A 38 -3.79 13.45 -7.36
N LEU A 39 -3.62 14.74 -7.65
CA LEU A 39 -2.35 15.44 -7.36
C LEU A 39 -2.06 15.50 -5.85
N LYS A 40 -3.07 15.75 -5.01
CA LYS A 40 -2.92 15.73 -3.54
C LYS A 40 -2.51 14.36 -3.04
N ILE A 41 -3.16 13.30 -3.54
CA ILE A 41 -2.82 11.92 -3.20
C ILE A 41 -1.35 11.65 -3.57
N ALA A 42 -0.94 11.96 -4.80
CA ALA A 42 0.44 11.76 -5.25
C ALA A 42 1.46 12.51 -4.37
N LEU A 43 1.14 13.74 -3.95
CA LEU A 43 2.02 14.52 -3.07
C LEU A 43 2.17 13.87 -1.67
N LEU A 44 1.07 13.39 -1.10
CA LEU A 44 1.07 12.70 0.19
C LEU A 44 1.83 11.37 0.12
N LEU A 45 1.62 10.57 -0.92
CA LEU A 45 2.38 9.33 -1.14
C LEU A 45 3.86 9.62 -1.32
N ARG A 46 4.21 10.69 -2.05
CA ARG A 46 5.61 11.09 -2.22
C ARG A 46 6.25 11.48 -0.88
N THR A 47 5.51 12.18 -0.03
CA THR A 47 6.01 12.55 1.31
C THR A 47 6.26 11.32 2.17
N LEU A 48 5.34 10.35 2.16
CA LEU A 48 5.54 9.06 2.83
C LEU A 48 6.72 8.29 2.27
N GLN A 49 6.92 8.29 0.95
CA GLN A 49 8.08 7.67 0.30
C GLN A 49 9.39 8.30 0.75
N THR A 50 9.46 9.64 0.84
CA THR A 50 10.63 10.34 1.38
C THR A 50 10.86 9.99 2.85
N SER A 51 9.82 9.96 3.69
CA SER A 51 9.93 9.52 5.09
C SER A 51 10.42 8.07 5.20
N LEU A 52 9.97 7.18 4.32
CA LEU A 52 10.42 5.79 4.25
C LEU A 52 11.90 5.70 3.87
N LEU A 53 12.35 6.43 2.83
CA LEU A 53 13.75 6.44 2.40
C LEU A 53 14.69 6.98 3.49
N ASN A 54 14.22 7.96 4.26
CA ASN A 54 14.96 8.52 5.39
C ASN A 54 14.84 7.70 6.68
N ALA A 55 14.09 6.59 6.66
CA ALA A 55 13.77 5.77 7.83
C ALA A 55 13.24 6.59 9.02
N SER A 56 12.37 7.56 8.72
CA SER A 56 11.87 8.58 9.65
C SER A 56 10.34 8.54 9.80
N LEU A 57 9.75 7.34 9.78
CA LEU A 57 8.31 7.17 10.00
C LEU A 57 7.93 7.65 11.41
N SER A 58 6.85 8.43 11.49
CA SER A 58 6.43 9.11 12.71
C SER A 58 4.92 9.31 12.76
N GLU A 59 4.42 10.02 13.76
CA GLU A 59 3.01 10.40 13.85
C GLU A 59 2.55 11.28 12.67
N THR A 60 3.47 12.02 12.03
CA THR A 60 3.17 12.74 10.78
C THR A 60 2.83 11.75 9.65
N SER A 61 3.45 10.56 9.65
CA SER A 61 3.08 9.50 8.70
C SER A 61 1.66 8.98 8.96
N LEU A 62 1.23 8.88 10.21
CA LEU A 62 -0.16 8.52 10.57
C LEU A 62 -1.15 9.59 10.08
N GLU A 63 -0.83 10.87 10.32
CA GLU A 63 -1.61 12.01 9.81
C GLU A 63 -1.79 11.93 8.30
N ILE A 64 -0.72 11.64 7.56
CA ILE A 64 -0.78 11.52 6.10
C ILE A 64 -1.68 10.35 5.68
N LEU A 65 -1.61 9.20 6.35
CA LEU A 65 -2.47 8.05 6.08
C LEU A 65 -3.95 8.39 6.36
N GLU A 66 -4.26 9.07 7.45
CA GLU A 66 -5.63 9.54 7.76
C GLU A 66 -6.15 10.51 6.68
N HIS A 67 -5.30 11.42 6.20
CA HIS A 67 -5.67 12.33 5.10
C HIS A 67 -5.87 11.59 3.77
N LEU A 68 -5.06 10.58 3.50
CA LEU A 68 -5.22 9.72 2.32
C LEU A 68 -6.54 8.95 2.38
N GLU A 69 -6.97 8.46 3.55
CA GLU A 69 -8.27 7.80 3.71
C GLU A 69 -9.42 8.72 3.30
N SER A 70 -9.39 9.97 3.77
CA SER A 70 -10.38 10.98 3.42
C SER A 70 -10.41 11.26 1.91
N LEU A 71 -9.25 11.36 1.26
CA LEU A 71 -9.15 11.55 -0.19
C LEU A 71 -9.66 10.33 -0.98
N TYR A 72 -9.27 9.12 -0.56
CA TYR A 72 -9.72 7.88 -1.19
C TYR A 72 -11.24 7.74 -1.10
N HIS A 73 -11.82 8.06 0.05
CA HIS A 73 -13.26 8.06 0.22
C HIS A 73 -13.96 9.03 -0.74
N ASN A 74 -13.47 10.27 -0.85
CA ASN A 74 -14.03 11.28 -1.74
C ASN A 74 -13.96 10.87 -3.22
N ASP A 75 -12.91 10.13 -3.59
CA ASP A 75 -12.67 9.66 -4.96
C ASP A 75 -13.25 8.25 -5.21
N ALA A 76 -13.99 7.68 -4.24
CA ALA A 76 -14.52 6.32 -4.28
C ALA A 76 -13.46 5.22 -4.52
N ILE A 77 -12.23 5.47 -4.06
CA ILE A 77 -11.12 4.50 -4.03
C ILE A 77 -11.24 3.69 -2.74
N PRO A 78 -11.23 2.34 -2.81
CA PRO A 78 -11.30 1.51 -1.62
C PRO A 78 -10.02 1.64 -0.78
N ILE A 79 -10.16 1.58 0.55
CA ILE A 79 -9.00 1.50 1.44
C ILE A 79 -8.33 0.13 1.31
N LEU A 80 -7.04 0.16 1.03
CA LEU A 80 -6.21 -1.03 0.85
C LEU A 80 -5.92 -1.71 2.19
N ASP A 81 -5.86 -3.04 2.21
CA ASP A 81 -5.41 -3.80 3.38
C ASP A 81 -3.99 -3.42 3.79
N SER A 82 -3.12 -3.15 2.81
CA SER A 82 -1.76 -2.67 3.07
C SER A 82 -1.74 -1.32 3.77
N MET A 83 -2.72 -0.45 3.52
CA MET A 83 -2.86 0.84 4.21
C MET A 83 -3.22 0.65 5.68
N ARG A 84 -4.17 -0.26 5.97
CA ARG A 84 -4.53 -0.65 7.35
C ARG A 84 -3.32 -1.19 8.11
N SER A 85 -2.60 -2.14 7.51
CA SER A 85 -1.40 -2.74 8.13
C SER A 85 -0.28 -1.71 8.32
N ALA A 86 -0.06 -0.81 7.36
CA ALA A 86 0.92 0.27 7.49
C ALA A 86 0.56 1.23 8.62
N TYR A 87 -0.71 1.65 8.72
CA TYR A 87 -1.20 2.50 9.80
C TYR A 87 -1.00 1.84 11.17
N CYS A 88 -1.35 0.56 11.28
CA CYS A 88 -1.15 -0.25 12.49
C CYS A 88 0.33 -0.31 12.89
N ALA A 89 1.21 -0.77 11.98
CA ALA A 89 2.63 -0.95 12.27
C ALA A 89 3.33 0.37 12.63
N VAL A 90 3.00 1.47 11.96
CA VAL A 90 3.54 2.81 12.28
C VAL A 90 3.04 3.30 13.64
N SER A 91 1.78 3.01 14.02
CA SER A 91 1.23 3.36 15.34
C SER A 91 1.99 2.63 16.45
N VAL A 92 2.24 1.34 16.25
CA VAL A 92 3.01 0.50 17.18
C VAL A 92 4.46 0.99 17.29
N GLU A 93 5.18 1.15 16.18
CA GLU A 93 6.57 1.65 16.20
C GLU A 93 6.68 3.04 16.83
N SER A 94 5.76 3.94 16.50
CA SER A 94 5.73 5.30 17.06
C SER A 94 5.49 5.33 18.57
N THR A 95 4.99 4.23 19.14
CA THR A 95 4.74 4.06 20.56
C THR A 95 5.89 3.28 21.23
N VAL A 96 6.21 2.08 20.72
CA VAL A 96 7.18 1.13 21.30
C VAL A 96 8.61 1.67 21.29
N LYS A 97 8.98 2.53 20.33
CA LYS A 97 10.31 3.18 20.31
C LYS A 97 10.67 3.88 21.63
N TYR A 98 9.68 4.37 22.38
CA TYR A 98 9.90 5.03 23.67
C TYR A 98 10.15 4.03 24.83
N LEU A 99 9.71 2.77 24.71
CA LEU A 99 10.13 1.70 25.63
C LEU A 99 11.59 1.31 25.37
N ILE A 100 11.97 1.19 24.10
CA ILE A 100 13.33 0.83 23.70
C ILE A 100 14.33 1.90 24.17
N ALA A 101 13.94 3.18 24.08
CA ALA A 101 14.76 4.30 24.52
C ALA A 101 14.84 4.44 26.05
N SER A 102 13.96 3.78 26.81
CA SER A 102 13.90 3.87 28.28
C SER A 102 13.69 2.49 28.92
N PRO A 103 14.77 1.72 29.12
CA PRO A 103 14.68 0.35 29.65
C PRO A 103 14.39 0.26 31.15
N GLU A 104 14.40 1.39 31.89
CA GLU A 104 14.14 1.44 33.33
C GLU A 104 12.64 1.33 33.69
N GLY A 105 11.77 1.27 32.68
CA GLY A 105 10.32 1.15 32.82
C GLY A 105 9.58 2.07 31.85
N PRO A 106 8.25 1.93 31.69
CA PRO A 106 7.47 2.82 30.83
C PRO A 106 7.64 4.27 31.30
N SER A 107 8.43 5.02 30.52
CA SER A 107 8.73 6.43 30.80
C SER A 107 7.50 7.31 30.61
N GLY A 108 7.58 8.56 31.08
CA GLY A 108 6.56 9.56 30.77
C GLY A 108 6.36 9.76 29.26
N GLU A 109 7.38 9.49 28.44
CA GLU A 109 7.29 9.57 26.98
C GLU A 109 6.47 8.43 26.39
N TYR A 110 6.64 7.20 26.89
CA TYR A 110 5.82 6.07 26.45
C TYR A 110 4.34 6.30 26.79
N TYR A 111 4.04 6.68 28.04
CA TYR A 111 2.68 7.02 28.44
C TYR A 111 2.08 8.15 27.58
N SER A 112 2.88 9.20 27.30
CA SER A 112 2.47 10.29 26.41
C SER A 112 2.18 9.81 25.00
N ALA A 113 2.99 8.90 24.46
CA ALA A 113 2.76 8.30 23.14
C ALA A 113 1.48 7.45 23.12
N VAL A 114 1.26 6.62 24.15
CA VAL A 114 0.01 5.85 24.29
C VAL A 114 -1.20 6.77 24.26
N ARG A 115 -1.18 7.86 25.05
CA ARG A 115 -2.28 8.84 25.07
C ARG A 115 -2.51 9.50 23.72
N ARG A 116 -1.46 10.05 23.10
CA ARG A 116 -1.59 10.84 21.86
C ARG A 116 -1.99 9.98 20.66
N ILE A 117 -1.44 8.77 20.54
CA ILE A 117 -1.69 7.90 19.39
C ILE A 117 -2.97 7.09 19.59
N TRP A 118 -3.14 6.43 20.74
CA TRP A 118 -4.21 5.45 20.89
C TRP A 118 -5.51 6.05 21.43
N HIS A 119 -5.42 6.93 22.43
CA HIS A 119 -6.61 7.58 23.00
C HIS A 119 -7.05 8.84 22.25
N GLU A 120 -6.11 9.66 21.77
CA GLU A 120 -6.47 10.92 21.13
C GLU A 120 -6.65 10.81 19.61
N ARG A 121 -6.07 9.79 18.96
CA ARG A 121 -6.08 9.64 17.50
C ARG A 121 -6.83 8.38 17.06
N VAL A 122 -6.39 7.18 17.43
CA VAL A 122 -7.09 5.93 17.08
C VAL A 122 -8.51 5.90 17.63
N GLU A 123 -8.74 6.30 18.88
CA GLU A 123 -10.09 6.34 19.45
C GLU A 123 -11.02 7.31 18.71
N LYS A 124 -10.50 8.44 18.19
CA LYS A 124 -11.30 9.38 17.38
C LYS A 124 -11.74 8.77 16.06
N LEU A 125 -10.94 7.87 15.48
CA LEU A 125 -11.32 7.14 14.26
C LEU A 125 -12.53 6.20 14.49
N SER A 126 -12.80 5.84 15.74
CA SER A 126 -13.97 5.07 16.18
C SER A 126 -15.14 5.94 16.65
N GLY A 127 -14.95 7.26 16.75
CA GLY A 127 -15.88 8.21 17.36
C GLY A 127 -17.13 8.54 16.52
N GLU A 128 -17.96 9.44 17.06
CA GLU A 128 -19.26 9.82 16.49
C GLU A 128 -19.12 10.47 15.11
N GLY A 129 -19.55 9.74 14.07
CA GLY A 129 -19.49 10.14 12.68
C GLY A 129 -19.34 8.93 11.77
N ARG A 130 -18.34 8.98 10.88
CA ARG A 130 -17.96 7.88 10.01
C ARG A 130 -16.86 7.08 10.70
N ARG A 131 -17.12 5.81 10.98
CA ARG A 131 -16.08 4.87 11.42
C ARG A 131 -15.02 4.77 10.32
N SER A 132 -13.76 5.03 10.68
CA SER A 132 -12.64 4.91 9.74
C SER A 132 -12.45 3.47 9.28
N GLU A 133 -12.12 3.30 8.00
CA GLU A 133 -11.76 2.03 7.39
C GLU A 133 -10.30 1.63 7.66
N LEU A 134 -9.53 2.51 8.32
CA LEU A 134 -8.18 2.21 8.82
C LEU A 134 -8.20 1.35 10.09
N LEU A 135 -9.34 1.28 10.77
CA LEU A 135 -9.52 0.41 11.93
C LEU A 135 -9.52 -1.04 11.48
N SER A 136 -8.73 -1.86 12.17
CA SER A 136 -8.64 -3.30 11.96
C SER A 136 -8.64 -4.01 13.30
N ASP A 137 -9.03 -5.29 13.31
CA ASP A 137 -8.95 -6.12 14.51
C ASP A 137 -7.50 -6.22 15.03
N GLU A 138 -6.52 -6.18 14.12
CA GLU A 138 -5.11 -6.13 14.45
C GLU A 138 -4.76 -4.85 15.23
N LEU A 139 -5.26 -3.69 14.80
CA LEU A 139 -5.04 -2.42 15.49
C LEU A 139 -5.63 -2.43 16.90
N ASP A 140 -6.84 -2.98 17.05
CA ASP A 140 -7.50 -3.10 18.36
C ASP A 140 -6.75 -4.08 19.29
N GLN A 141 -6.19 -5.15 18.76
CA GLN A 141 -5.32 -6.06 19.53
C GLN A 141 -4.07 -5.32 20.00
N TRP A 142 -3.39 -4.59 19.10
CA TRP A 142 -2.21 -3.81 19.47
C TRP A 142 -2.51 -2.75 20.52
N ARG A 143 -3.66 -2.06 20.42
CA ARG A 143 -4.12 -1.08 21.42
C ARG A 143 -4.13 -1.70 22.82
N GLN A 144 -4.69 -2.91 22.95
CA GLN A 144 -4.72 -3.63 24.23
C GLN A 144 -3.31 -3.97 24.72
N GLU A 145 -2.41 -4.38 23.83
CA GLU A 145 -1.04 -4.74 24.21
C GLU A 145 -0.21 -3.53 24.67
N VAL A 146 -0.28 -2.40 23.94
CA VAL A 146 0.45 -1.19 24.34
C VAL A 146 -0.12 -0.55 25.60
N GLU A 147 -1.44 -0.62 25.80
CA GLU A 147 -2.06 -0.16 27.05
C GLU A 147 -1.67 -1.07 28.23
N ALA A 148 -1.64 -2.39 28.03
CA ALA A 148 -1.23 -3.36 29.05
C ALA A 148 0.25 -3.18 29.46
N ALA A 149 1.11 -2.79 28.53
CA ALA A 149 2.53 -2.56 28.80
C ALA A 149 2.80 -1.40 29.78
N LEU A 150 1.82 -0.49 30.01
CA LEU A 150 1.93 0.53 31.05
C LEU A 150 1.98 -0.05 32.46
N TRP A 151 1.35 -1.20 32.67
CA TRP A 151 1.16 -1.79 33.99
C TRP A 151 1.84 -3.16 34.14
N HIS A 152 2.22 -3.80 33.04
CA HIS A 152 2.77 -5.15 33.02
C HIS A 152 4.17 -5.20 32.40
N VAL A 153 5.19 -5.31 33.25
CA VAL A 153 6.62 -5.36 32.84
C VAL A 153 6.90 -6.46 31.81
N ARG A 154 6.28 -7.63 31.96
CA ARG A 154 6.45 -8.74 30.99
C ARG A 154 5.95 -8.38 29.59
N VAL A 155 4.89 -7.57 29.50
CA VAL A 155 4.35 -7.11 28.22
C VAL A 155 5.29 -6.06 27.63
N SER A 156 5.79 -5.11 28.44
CA SER A 156 6.77 -4.13 27.95
C SER A 156 8.07 -4.78 27.47
N GLU A 157 8.60 -5.77 28.19
CA GLU A 157 9.80 -6.53 27.78
C GLU A 157 9.58 -7.26 26.45
N ARG A 158 8.40 -7.87 26.28
CA ARG A 158 8.02 -8.52 25.02
C ARG A 158 7.98 -7.51 23.88
N LEU A 159 7.35 -6.34 24.07
CA LEU A 159 7.26 -5.30 23.05
C LEU A 159 8.64 -4.76 22.65
N VAL A 160 9.55 -4.57 23.61
CA VAL A 160 10.94 -4.17 23.34
C VAL A 160 11.69 -5.22 22.51
N GLY A 161 11.35 -6.50 22.66
CA GLY A 161 11.94 -7.58 21.87
C GLY A 161 11.47 -7.64 20.41
N LEU A 162 10.43 -6.89 20.03
CA LEU A 162 9.90 -6.86 18.67
C LEU A 162 10.72 -5.93 17.77
N ASN A 163 10.74 -6.23 16.47
CA ASN A 163 11.36 -5.37 15.48
C ASN A 163 10.33 -4.44 14.82
N THR A 164 9.61 -3.68 15.66
CA THR A 164 8.51 -2.80 15.24
C THR A 164 8.94 -1.80 14.17
N ARG A 165 10.20 -1.34 14.22
CA ARG A 165 10.77 -0.46 13.19
C ARG A 165 10.81 -1.12 11.83
N ARG A 166 11.29 -2.37 11.75
CA ARG A 166 11.36 -3.11 10.49
C ARG A 166 9.96 -3.39 9.97
N ASP A 167 9.04 -3.76 10.85
CA ASP A 167 7.67 -4.09 10.48
C ASP A 167 6.97 -2.85 9.91
N ALA A 168 7.07 -1.69 10.57
CA ALA A 168 6.54 -0.42 10.07
C ALA A 168 7.11 -0.04 8.70
N MET A 169 8.41 -0.23 8.48
CA MET A 169 9.07 0.08 7.20
C MET A 169 8.61 -0.88 6.09
N ASN A 170 8.44 -2.16 6.39
CA ASN A 170 8.00 -3.17 5.44
C ASN A 170 6.54 -2.94 5.03
N GLU A 171 5.65 -2.69 6.00
CA GLU A 171 4.24 -2.43 5.74
C GLU A 171 4.04 -1.12 4.97
N MET A 172 4.76 -0.05 5.34
CA MET A 172 4.73 1.20 4.59
C MET A 172 5.25 1.03 3.16
N LYS A 173 6.30 0.23 2.94
CA LYS A 173 6.80 -0.08 1.60
C LYS A 173 5.77 -0.85 0.77
N ARG A 174 5.10 -1.83 1.37
CA ARG A 174 4.03 -2.61 0.74
C ARG A 174 2.87 -1.70 0.33
N PHE A 175 2.40 -0.88 1.25
CA PHE A 175 1.37 0.12 1.00
C PHE A 175 1.73 1.06 -0.14
N LEU A 176 2.91 1.70 -0.10
CA LEU A 176 3.31 2.64 -1.14
C LEU A 176 3.32 2.00 -2.53
N LYS A 177 3.79 0.75 -2.63
CA LYS A 177 3.77 0.01 -3.89
C LYS A 177 2.33 -0.15 -4.42
N GLU A 178 1.42 -0.67 -3.61
CA GLU A 178 0.02 -0.87 -4.01
C GLU A 178 -0.72 0.45 -4.27
N ALA A 179 -0.41 1.51 -3.51
CA ALA A 179 -1.02 2.82 -3.67
C ALA A 179 -0.60 3.49 -5.00
N TRP A 180 0.68 3.40 -5.38
CA TRP A 180 1.14 3.89 -6.68
C TRP A 180 0.54 3.09 -7.84
N GLU A 181 0.37 1.78 -7.68
CA GLU A 181 -0.32 0.93 -8.66
C GLU A 181 -1.81 1.30 -8.79
N THR A 182 -2.48 1.63 -7.68
CA THR A 182 -3.90 2.02 -7.64
C THR A 182 -4.15 3.35 -8.34
N ILE A 183 -3.25 4.33 -8.14
CA ILE A 183 -3.31 5.61 -8.85
C ILE A 183 -2.95 5.40 -10.33
N GLY A 184 -2.03 4.48 -10.62
CA GLY A 184 -1.58 4.20 -11.97
C GLY A 184 -0.69 5.31 -12.54
N LEU A 185 -0.24 5.08 -13.78
CA LEU A 185 0.69 5.96 -14.49
C LEU A 185 0.15 7.39 -14.59
N SER A 186 1.06 8.37 -14.47
CA SER A 186 0.73 9.74 -14.81
C SER A 186 0.30 9.86 -16.28
N TYR A 187 -0.51 10.88 -16.59
CA TYR A 187 -0.98 11.08 -17.95
C TYR A 187 0.17 11.16 -18.98
N ILE A 188 1.29 11.82 -18.63
CA ILE A 188 2.46 11.94 -19.51
C ILE A 188 3.07 10.56 -19.82
N ASP A 189 3.22 9.72 -18.79
CA ASP A 189 3.80 8.38 -18.90
C ASP A 189 2.86 7.43 -19.68
N SER A 190 1.54 7.62 -19.54
CA SER A 190 0.53 6.88 -20.31
C SER A 190 0.59 7.19 -21.82
N VAL A 191 0.90 8.43 -22.21
CA VAL A 191 1.01 8.81 -23.64
C VAL A 191 2.31 8.26 -24.25
N GLU A 192 3.39 8.18 -23.47
CA GLU A 192 4.68 7.63 -23.93
C GLU A 192 4.57 6.14 -24.25
N THR A 193 3.92 5.36 -23.39
CA THR A 193 3.71 3.91 -23.60
C THR A 193 2.83 3.61 -24.83
N VAL A 194 1.85 4.46 -25.14
CA VAL A 194 1.02 4.35 -26.36
C VAL A 194 1.83 4.67 -27.63
N SER A 195 2.77 5.62 -27.54
CA SER A 195 3.62 6.00 -28.68
C SER A 195 4.61 4.89 -29.07
N VAL A 196 5.08 4.10 -28.10
CA VAL A 196 5.97 2.95 -28.33
C VAL A 196 5.19 1.73 -28.86
N GLY A 197 3.91 1.58 -28.50
CA GLY A 197 3.04 0.48 -28.94
C GLY A 197 2.57 0.54 -30.41
N ASN A 198 2.68 1.70 -31.06
CA ASN A 198 2.22 1.90 -32.44
C ASN A 198 3.32 1.79 -33.52
N GLY A 199 4.49 1.25 -33.18
CA GLY A 199 5.52 0.91 -34.16
C GLY A 199 5.24 -0.43 -34.84
N LEU A 200 4.88 -0.41 -36.12
CA LEU A 200 4.66 -1.52 -37.07
C LEU A 200 3.20 -2.01 -37.24
N ARG A 201 2.36 -1.17 -37.83
CA ARG A 201 1.53 -1.64 -38.95
C ARG A 201 1.84 -0.80 -40.17
N HIS A 202 2.63 -1.40 -41.06
CA HIS A 202 2.88 -0.85 -42.39
C HIS A 202 1.54 -0.81 -43.13
N GLU A 203 1.08 0.40 -43.40
CA GLU A 203 0.02 0.68 -44.35
C GLU A 203 0.52 0.24 -45.72
N GLY A 204 -0.10 -0.82 -46.25
CA GLY A 204 0.16 -1.39 -47.56
C GLY A 204 -1.14 -1.41 -48.35
N VAL A 205 -1.36 -0.31 -49.06
CA VAL A 205 -2.07 -0.11 -50.34
C VAL A 205 -3.08 -1.19 -50.77
N CYS A 206 -4.28 -0.70 -51.06
CA CYS A 206 -5.42 -1.39 -51.64
C CYS A 206 -5.13 -2.06 -53.00
N GLU A 207 -5.61 -3.30 -53.19
CA GLU A 207 -5.96 -3.84 -54.52
C GLU A 207 -7.37 -4.45 -54.47
N ASN A 208 -8.27 -3.87 -55.26
CA ASN A 208 -9.56 -4.46 -55.61
C ASN A 208 -9.45 -5.04 -57.03
N ALA A 209 -9.68 -6.35 -57.20
CA ALA A 209 -10.43 -6.92 -58.33
C ALA A 209 -10.70 -8.42 -58.13
N SER A 210 -11.96 -8.73 -57.83
CA SER A 210 -12.82 -9.74 -58.46
C SER A 210 -12.22 -11.04 -59.03
N ALA A 211 -12.62 -12.20 -58.49
CA ALA A 211 -13.63 -13.10 -59.10
C ALA A 211 -13.46 -14.60 -58.74
N SER A 212 -14.62 -15.21 -58.42
CA SER A 212 -15.05 -16.57 -58.80
C SER A 212 -14.50 -17.82 -58.08
N GLY A 213 -15.38 -18.44 -57.26
CA GLY A 213 -15.94 -19.76 -57.60
C GLY A 213 -15.39 -21.02 -56.90
N SER A 214 -16.29 -21.71 -56.16
CA SER A 214 -16.38 -23.18 -55.86
C SER A 214 -15.16 -23.88 -55.20
N GLU A 215 -15.23 -24.91 -54.35
CA GLU A 215 -16.27 -25.81 -53.84
C GLU A 215 -15.62 -26.62 -52.68
N VAL A 216 -16.41 -26.93 -51.65
CA VAL A 216 -16.60 -28.24 -51.01
C VAL A 216 -15.39 -29.07 -50.47
N SER A 217 -15.54 -29.42 -49.17
CA SER A 217 -15.12 -30.67 -48.48
C SER A 217 -13.70 -30.78 -47.92
N LYS A 218 -13.60 -30.89 -46.58
CA LYS A 218 -13.53 -32.20 -45.90
C LYS A 218 -13.57 -32.05 -44.37
N LYS A 219 -14.11 -33.11 -43.79
CA LYS A 219 -14.52 -33.41 -42.41
C LYS A 219 -13.34 -33.94 -41.56
N CYS A 220 -13.64 -34.11 -40.26
CA CYS A 220 -13.01 -34.93 -39.20
C CYS A 220 -12.28 -34.06 -38.15
N ASP A 221 -12.75 -33.87 -36.92
CA ASP A 221 -13.39 -34.74 -35.91
C ASP A 221 -12.46 -35.81 -35.31
N GLY A 222 -12.45 -35.87 -33.97
CA GLY A 222 -11.59 -36.72 -33.12
C GLY A 222 -11.19 -35.94 -31.86
N ARG A 223 -11.98 -35.87 -30.78
CA ARG A 223 -12.47 -36.89 -29.84
C ARG A 223 -11.36 -37.57 -29.00
N LEU A 224 -11.43 -37.21 -27.72
CA LEU A 224 -11.06 -37.90 -26.47
C LEU A 224 -10.74 -39.40 -26.55
N GLU A 225 -9.71 -39.80 -25.80
CA GLU A 225 -9.56 -40.98 -24.90
C GLU A 225 -8.06 -41.08 -24.55
N GLY A 226 -7.59 -41.50 -23.38
CA GLY A 226 -8.14 -42.11 -22.17
C GLY A 226 -6.94 -42.24 -21.19
N LEU A 227 -7.19 -42.13 -19.88
CA LEU A 227 -7.32 -43.26 -18.95
C LEU A 227 -5.96 -43.86 -18.53
N GLU A 228 -5.58 -43.60 -17.27
CA GLU A 228 -5.46 -44.62 -16.19
C GLU A 228 -4.00 -45.15 -16.10
N LYS A 229 -3.37 -45.43 -14.96
CA LYS A 229 -3.78 -46.19 -13.76
C LYS A 229 -2.87 -45.82 -12.56
N GLU A 230 -3.45 -45.72 -11.37
CA GLU A 230 -3.24 -46.58 -10.18
C GLU A 230 -1.89 -46.42 -9.46
N LYS A 231 -1.83 -46.00 -8.18
CA LYS A 231 -2.35 -46.52 -6.88
C LYS A 231 -1.30 -47.35 -6.12
N MET A 232 -1.52 -47.34 -4.79
CA MET A 232 -0.94 -48.13 -3.70
C MET A 232 0.30 -47.52 -3.02
N ASN A 233 0.24 -46.99 -1.80
CA ASN A 233 -0.34 -47.40 -0.50
C ASN A 233 0.51 -48.42 0.28
N SER A 234 0.98 -48.02 1.46
CA SER A 234 1.03 -48.77 2.73
C SER A 234 1.53 -47.78 3.80
N GLY A 235 0.78 -47.43 4.87
CA GLY A 235 0.41 -48.28 6.01
C GLY A 235 1.64 -48.45 6.92
N CYS A 236 1.67 -48.25 8.25
CA CYS A 236 0.70 -48.26 9.35
C CYS A 236 1.46 -47.73 10.62
N HIS A 237 0.79 -47.06 11.58
CA HIS A 237 0.56 -47.46 13.01
C HIS A 237 1.82 -47.93 13.80
N ASP A 238 2.08 -47.62 15.08
CA ASP A 238 1.27 -47.20 16.23
C ASP A 238 2.18 -46.62 17.36
N GLU A 239 1.54 -45.88 18.26
CA GLU A 239 1.66 -45.82 19.75
C GLU A 239 2.99 -46.16 20.45
N ASP A 240 3.45 -45.30 21.38
CA ASP A 240 3.26 -45.52 22.83
C ASP A 240 4.06 -44.56 23.74
N GLU A 241 3.48 -44.37 24.91
CA GLU A 241 3.90 -43.64 26.11
C GLU A 241 5.22 -44.19 26.73
N ASN A 242 6.01 -43.33 27.39
CA ASN A 242 6.26 -43.52 28.84
C ASN A 242 7.07 -42.40 29.51
N GLU A 243 6.67 -42.18 30.76
CA GLU A 243 7.31 -41.41 31.83
C GLU A 243 8.67 -42.01 32.24
N ASN A 244 9.68 -41.16 32.49
CA ASN A 244 10.31 -40.91 33.81
C ASN A 244 11.46 -39.89 33.68
#